data_AF-A0ABC9CUA8-F1
#
_entry.id   AF-A0ABC9CUA8-F1
#
_cell.length_a   1.000
_cell.length_b   1.000
_cell.length_c   1.000
_cell.angle_alpha   90.00
_cell.angle_beta   90.00
_cell.angle_gamma   90.00
#
_symmetry.space_group_name_H-M   'P 1'
#
loop_
_entity.id
_entity.type
_entity.pdbx_description
1 polymer ?
#
loop_
_entity_poly.entity_id
_entity_poly.type
_entity_poly.pdbx_seq_one_letter_code
_entity_poly.pdbx_strand_id
1 'polypeptide(L)'
;MSGSAPGAGDKPQEDPRFELELEFVQCLANPTYIHYLAQNRYFEDEAFIGYLKYLKYWQRPEYIKYIMYPHCLFFLELLQNANFRNAMAHPASKEIAHRQQYFFWKNYRNNRLKHILPRPPPEPAPAPAPAQGPAAVSLPPSVPTPVAPPVPAPASSMPTAAAGGASSMPPMQFIGPPGTNMPKTDMRNAMGNRKRKMG
;
A
#
# COMPACT_ATOMS: atom_id res chain seq x y z
N MET A 1 25.94 53.74 40.20
CA MET A 1 26.11 52.65 39.22
C MET A 1 25.62 51.37 39.88
N SER A 2 24.42 50.89 39.53
CA SER A 2 23.96 49.56 39.94
C SER A 2 23.42 48.89 38.68
N GLY A 3 24.20 47.95 38.14
CA GLY A 3 23.89 47.22 36.93
C GLY A 3 22.89 46.12 37.23
N SER A 4 21.68 46.25 36.68
CA SER A 4 20.68 45.18 36.66
C SER A 4 21.15 44.11 35.67
N ALA A 5 21.23 42.86 36.12
CA ALA A 5 21.61 41.71 35.32
C ALA A 5 20.65 41.52 34.13
N PRO A 6 21.13 41.10 32.94
CA PRO A 6 20.26 40.76 31.84
C PRO A 6 19.53 39.45 32.19
N GLY A 7 18.20 39.50 32.06
CA GLY A 7 17.30 38.39 32.31
C GLY A 7 17.67 37.15 31.52
N ALA A 8 17.45 36.02 32.17
CA ALA A 8 17.64 34.66 31.67
C ALA A 8 17.16 34.52 30.21
N GLY A 9 18.01 33.86 29.42
CA GLY A 9 17.79 33.60 28.01
C GLY A 9 16.40 33.05 27.74
N ASP A 10 15.67 33.81 26.93
CA ASP A 10 14.44 33.42 26.26
C ASP A 10 14.81 32.29 25.28
N LYS A 11 14.88 31.05 25.80
CA LYS A 11 14.88 29.88 24.92
C LYS A 11 13.54 29.95 24.20
N PRO A 12 13.49 29.90 22.86
CA PRO A 12 12.22 29.78 22.16
C PRO A 12 11.50 28.60 22.81
N GLN A 13 10.38 28.89 23.47
CA GLN A 13 9.59 27.92 24.19
C GLN A 13 8.99 27.02 23.11
N GLU A 14 9.71 25.97 22.74
CA GLU A 14 9.16 24.95 21.85
C GLU A 14 7.85 24.48 22.49
N ASP A 15 6.75 24.64 21.76
CA ASP A 15 5.43 24.33 22.28
C ASP A 15 5.43 22.83 22.60
N PRO A 16 5.34 22.43 23.88
CA PRO A 16 5.45 21.02 24.24
C PRO A 16 4.37 20.18 23.57
N ARG A 17 3.25 20.80 23.15
CA ARG A 17 2.21 20.10 22.37
C ARG A 17 2.71 19.74 20.97
N PHE A 18 3.44 20.63 20.33
CA PHE A 18 3.99 20.40 18.99
C PHE A 18 4.97 19.22 19.00
N GLU A 19 5.89 19.19 19.97
CA GLU A 19 6.85 18.09 20.12
C GLU A 19 6.13 16.77 20.39
N LEU A 20 5.15 16.74 21.31
CA LEU A 20 4.38 15.55 21.62
C LEU A 20 3.57 15.03 20.44
N GLU A 21 2.93 15.93 19.68
CA GLU A 21 2.21 15.58 18.46
C GLU A 21 3.15 15.01 17.40
N LEU A 22 4.34 15.60 17.25
CA LEU A 22 5.36 15.15 16.32
C LEU A 22 5.88 13.75 16.69
N GLU A 23 6.22 13.52 17.95
CA GLU A 23 6.64 12.21 18.46
C GLU A 23 5.54 11.18 18.24
N PHE A 24 4.30 11.51 18.64
CA PHE A 24 3.16 10.62 18.49
C PHE A 24 2.93 10.21 17.03
N VAL A 25 2.91 11.19 16.10
CA VAL A 25 2.74 10.90 14.67
C VAL A 25 3.86 10.00 14.19
N GLN A 26 5.09 10.28 14.56
CA GLN A 26 6.23 9.46 14.15
C GLN A 26 6.17 8.03 14.72
N CYS A 27 5.61 7.82 15.91
CA CYS A 27 5.36 6.48 16.45
C CYS A 27 4.40 5.66 15.57
N LEU A 28 3.51 6.30 14.79
CA LEU A 28 2.65 5.59 13.83
C LEU A 28 3.44 4.93 12.69
N ALA A 29 4.72 5.28 12.48
CA ALA A 29 5.56 4.54 11.53
C ALA A 29 5.87 3.10 11.99
N ASN A 30 5.58 2.74 13.26
CA ASN A 30 5.80 1.39 13.79
C ASN A 30 4.48 0.58 13.80
N PRO A 31 4.35 -0.46 12.96
CA PRO A 31 3.16 -1.32 12.95
C PRO A 31 2.84 -1.98 14.29
N THR A 32 3.85 -2.24 15.13
CA THR A 32 3.66 -2.81 16.47
C THR A 32 2.95 -1.82 17.39
N TYR A 33 3.26 -0.53 17.29
CA TYR A 33 2.59 0.51 18.07
C TYR A 33 1.14 0.68 17.63
N ILE A 34 0.86 0.67 16.32
CA ILE A 34 -0.51 0.69 15.80
C ILE A 34 -1.30 -0.52 16.30
N HIS A 35 -0.70 -1.72 16.29
CA HIS A 35 -1.35 -2.92 16.84
C HIS A 35 -1.65 -2.79 18.33
N TYR A 36 -0.74 -2.20 19.12
CA TYR A 36 -0.99 -1.88 20.52
C TYR A 36 -2.18 -0.92 20.68
N LEU A 37 -2.28 0.13 19.85
CA LEU A 37 -3.43 1.04 19.89
C LEU A 37 -4.75 0.33 19.57
N ALA A 38 -4.73 -0.61 18.61
CA ALA A 38 -5.91 -1.41 18.27
C ALA A 38 -6.33 -2.36 19.41
N GLN A 39 -5.37 -3.04 20.03
CA GLN A 39 -5.62 -3.96 21.15
C GLN A 39 -6.24 -3.25 22.37
N ASN A 40 -5.82 -2.02 22.64
CA ASN A 40 -6.36 -1.20 23.72
C ASN A 40 -7.64 -0.43 23.35
N ARG A 41 -8.25 -0.73 22.19
CA ARG A 41 -9.52 -0.16 21.72
C ARG A 41 -9.53 1.36 21.51
N TYR A 42 -8.37 2.00 21.32
CA TYR A 42 -8.32 3.44 21.00
C TYR A 42 -9.02 3.76 19.68
N PHE A 43 -9.06 2.82 18.73
CA PHE A 43 -9.70 3.02 17.43
C PHE A 43 -11.23 2.87 17.44
N GLU A 44 -11.82 2.47 18.56
CA GLU A 44 -13.28 2.43 18.78
C GLU A 44 -13.82 3.79 19.25
N ASP A 45 -12.96 4.64 19.84
CA ASP A 45 -13.31 5.97 20.31
C ASP A 45 -13.34 7.00 19.18
N GLU A 46 -14.49 7.65 18.98
CA GLU A 46 -14.69 8.70 17.99
C GLU A 46 -13.81 9.93 18.23
N ALA A 47 -13.54 10.27 19.49
CA ALA A 47 -12.68 11.40 19.83
C ALA A 47 -11.25 11.16 19.33
N PHE A 48 -10.72 9.94 19.52
CA PHE A 48 -9.41 9.56 19.03
C PHE A 48 -9.34 9.54 17.50
N ILE A 49 -10.38 9.07 16.81
CA ILE A 49 -10.45 9.14 15.35
C ILE A 49 -10.47 10.60 14.88
N GLY A 50 -11.19 11.48 15.58
CA GLY A 50 -11.17 12.93 15.34
C GLY A 50 -9.75 13.52 15.49
N TYR A 51 -9.01 13.08 16.50
CA TYR A 51 -7.62 13.48 16.70
C TYR A 51 -6.70 13.01 15.56
N LEU A 52 -6.85 11.78 15.07
CA LEU A 52 -6.12 11.31 13.88
C LEU A 52 -6.43 12.13 12.62
N LYS A 53 -7.65 12.64 12.47
CA LYS A 53 -8.00 13.56 11.38
C LYS A 53 -7.30 14.91 11.54
N TYR A 54 -7.26 15.43 12.75
CA TYR A 54 -6.52 16.66 13.07
C TYR A 54 -5.04 16.52 12.67
N LEU A 55 -4.39 15.42 13.04
CA LEU A 55 -2.97 15.16 12.72
C LEU A 55 -2.66 15.08 11.21
N LYS A 56 -3.65 15.05 10.31
CA LYS A 56 -3.38 15.16 8.86
C LYS A 56 -2.74 16.51 8.49
N TYR A 57 -2.78 17.52 9.36
CA TYR A 57 -2.08 18.78 9.13
C TYR A 57 -0.56 18.62 8.95
N TRP A 58 0.04 17.54 9.47
CA TRP A 58 1.45 17.19 9.28
C TRP A 58 1.83 16.87 7.83
N GLN A 59 0.84 16.58 6.97
CA GLN A 59 1.06 16.38 5.53
C GLN A 59 1.30 17.70 4.78
N ARG A 60 0.97 18.85 5.39
CA ARG A 60 1.17 20.16 4.76
C ARG A 60 2.67 20.48 4.64
N PRO A 61 3.09 21.19 3.57
CA PRO A 61 4.51 21.43 3.27
C PRO A 61 5.26 22.18 4.37
N GLU A 62 4.57 23.00 5.17
CA GLU A 62 5.18 23.77 6.25
C GLU A 62 5.65 22.87 7.41
N TYR A 63 4.97 21.73 7.62
CA TYR A 63 5.17 20.83 8.76
C TYR A 63 5.91 19.55 8.38
N ILE A 64 5.74 19.07 7.14
CA ILE A 64 6.31 17.80 6.68
C ILE A 64 7.84 17.76 6.79
N LYS A 65 8.51 18.93 6.76
CA LYS A 65 9.97 19.05 6.91
C LYS A 65 10.50 18.53 8.25
N TYR A 66 9.65 18.45 9.28
CA TYR A 66 10.01 17.94 10.61
C TYR A 66 9.85 16.41 10.73
N ILE A 67 9.22 15.75 9.74
CA ILE A 67 8.97 14.31 9.77
C ILE A 67 10.24 13.55 9.37
N MET A 68 10.77 12.74 10.29
CA MET A 68 11.94 11.88 10.01
C MET A 68 11.54 10.53 9.41
N TYR A 69 10.37 10.00 9.79
CA TYR A 69 9.89 8.69 9.36
C TYR A 69 8.69 8.80 8.42
N PRO A 70 8.86 8.88 7.09
CA PRO A 70 7.78 9.21 6.15
C PRO A 70 6.63 8.19 6.12
N HIS A 71 6.86 6.95 6.54
CA HIS A 71 5.80 5.93 6.63
C HIS A 71 4.72 6.26 7.67
N CYS A 72 5.00 7.12 8.66
CA CYS A 72 3.95 7.54 9.61
C CYS A 72 2.75 8.17 8.89
N LEU A 73 3.01 8.99 7.87
CA LEU A 73 1.95 9.68 7.10
C LEU A 73 1.15 8.68 6.26
N PHE A 74 1.81 7.64 5.75
CA PHE A 74 1.12 6.56 5.03
C PHE A 74 0.18 5.78 5.95
N PHE A 75 0.65 5.40 7.15
CA PHE A 75 -0.22 4.74 8.12
C PHE A 75 -1.32 5.65 8.65
N LEU A 76 -1.05 6.94 8.84
CA LEU A 76 -2.06 7.92 9.23
C LEU A 76 -3.21 7.98 8.21
N GLU A 77 -2.92 7.83 6.92
CA GLU A 77 -3.92 7.71 5.87
C GLU A 77 -4.69 6.38 5.96
N LEU A 78 -3.98 5.26 6.13
CA LEU A 78 -4.61 3.95 6.26
C LEU A 78 -5.54 3.87 7.48
N LEU A 79 -5.16 4.51 8.60
CA LEU A 79 -5.93 4.57 9.83
C LEU A 79 -7.28 5.30 9.67
N GLN A 80 -7.46 6.11 8.62
CA GLN A 80 -8.78 6.69 8.33
C GLN A 80 -9.79 5.61 7.93
N ASN A 81 -9.33 4.49 7.36
CA ASN A 81 -10.16 3.38 6.95
C ASN A 81 -10.49 2.48 8.16
N ALA A 82 -11.78 2.32 8.46
CA ALA A 82 -12.25 1.46 9.55
C ALA A 82 -11.79 0.00 9.38
N ASN A 83 -11.79 -0.51 8.14
CA ASN A 83 -11.33 -1.87 7.84
C ASN A 83 -9.88 -2.11 8.27
N PHE A 84 -9.00 -1.13 8.03
CA PHE A 84 -7.60 -1.23 8.43
C PHE A 84 -7.44 -1.17 9.95
N ARG A 85 -8.16 -0.26 10.62
CA ARG A 85 -8.18 -0.17 12.09
C ARG A 85 -8.57 -1.49 12.74
N ASN A 86 -9.65 -2.11 12.24
CA ASN A 86 -10.12 -3.41 12.71
C ASN A 86 -9.11 -4.53 12.41
N ALA A 87 -8.54 -4.54 11.20
CA ALA A 87 -7.55 -5.53 10.83
C ALA A 87 -6.28 -5.48 11.68
N MET A 88 -5.85 -4.28 12.10
CA MET A 88 -4.67 -4.09 12.93
C MET A 88 -4.82 -4.62 14.35
N ALA A 89 -6.04 -4.96 14.80
CA ALA A 89 -6.24 -5.70 16.04
C ALA A 89 -5.69 -7.14 15.95
N HIS A 90 -5.53 -7.70 14.74
CA HIS A 90 -5.02 -9.05 14.54
C HIS A 90 -3.49 -9.09 14.38
N PRO A 91 -2.79 -10.03 15.04
CA PRO A 91 -1.33 -10.13 14.98
C PRO A 91 -0.81 -10.45 13.56
N ALA A 92 -1.58 -11.21 12.76
CA ALA A 92 -1.22 -11.52 11.38
C ALA A 92 -1.11 -10.25 10.52
N SER A 93 -2.04 -9.31 10.67
CA SER A 93 -2.01 -8.01 9.97
C SER A 93 -0.80 -7.19 10.36
N LYS A 94 -0.45 -7.17 11.66
CA LYS A 94 0.77 -6.51 12.17
C LYS A 94 2.02 -7.08 11.49
N GLU A 95 2.14 -8.41 11.42
CA GLU A 95 3.28 -9.08 10.79
C GLU A 95 3.36 -8.78 9.29
N ILE A 96 2.23 -8.75 8.59
CA ILE A 96 2.17 -8.37 7.18
C ILE A 96 2.65 -6.93 6.99
N ALA A 97 2.11 -5.97 7.76
CA ALA A 97 2.50 -4.56 7.69
C ALA A 97 3.99 -4.38 8.00
N HIS A 98 4.50 -5.05 9.04
CA HIS A 98 5.91 -5.04 9.40
C HIS A 98 6.81 -5.61 8.29
N ARG A 99 6.43 -6.76 7.72
CA ARG A 99 7.16 -7.40 6.61
C ARG A 99 7.20 -6.49 5.39
N GLN A 100 6.07 -5.89 5.02
CA GLN A 100 6.00 -5.00 3.88
C GLN A 100 6.86 -3.75 4.07
N GLN A 101 6.80 -3.11 5.25
CA GLN A 101 7.67 -1.99 5.60
C GLN A 101 9.16 -2.37 5.52
N TYR A 102 9.53 -3.53 6.09
CA TYR A 102 10.90 -4.04 6.02
C TYR A 102 11.37 -4.23 4.57
N PHE A 103 10.57 -4.88 3.72
CA PHE A 103 10.95 -5.08 2.31
C PHE A 103 11.00 -3.77 1.53
N PHE A 104 10.15 -2.79 1.85
CA PHE A 104 10.24 -1.48 1.22
C PHE A 104 11.60 -0.83 1.49
N TRP A 105 12.04 -0.82 2.74
CA TRP A 105 13.36 -0.28 3.11
C TRP A 105 14.51 -1.10 2.54
N LYS A 106 14.44 -2.43 2.65
CA LYS A 106 15.48 -3.30 2.09
C LYS A 106 15.67 -3.08 0.59
N ASN A 107 14.58 -2.84 -0.14
CA ASN A 107 14.60 -2.61 -1.57
C ASN A 107 14.52 -1.12 -1.95
N TYR A 108 14.77 -0.19 -1.01
CA TYR A 108 14.54 1.25 -1.20
C TYR A 108 15.26 1.79 -2.45
N ARG A 109 16.53 1.41 -2.64
CA ARG A 109 17.32 1.76 -3.83
C ARG A 109 16.67 1.29 -5.13
N ASN A 110 16.26 0.03 -5.18
CA ASN A 110 15.64 -0.59 -6.36
C ASN A 110 14.24 -0.02 -6.65
N ASN A 111 13.45 0.22 -5.61
CA ASN A 111 12.12 0.79 -5.74
C ASN A 111 12.16 2.23 -6.27
N ARG A 112 13.14 3.04 -5.83
CA ARG A 112 13.31 4.40 -6.36
C ARG A 112 13.88 4.41 -7.79
N LEU A 113 14.79 3.48 -8.12
CA LEU A 113 15.32 3.34 -9.49
C LEU A 113 14.23 3.10 -10.53
N LYS A 114 13.19 2.32 -10.20
CA LYS A 114 12.05 2.04 -11.10
C LYS A 114 11.28 3.30 -11.52
N HIS A 115 11.31 4.36 -10.71
CA HIS A 115 10.63 5.61 -11.01
C HIS A 115 11.56 6.68 -11.60
N ILE A 116 12.88 6.50 -11.46
CA ILE A 116 13.90 7.40 -12.01
C ILE A 116 14.30 6.97 -13.42
N LEU A 117 14.28 5.66 -13.71
CA LEU A 117 14.47 5.16 -15.06
C LEU A 117 13.21 5.46 -15.89
N PRO A 118 13.34 6.11 -17.05
CA PRO A 118 12.24 6.27 -17.98
C PRO A 118 11.61 4.91 -18.26
N ARG A 119 10.27 4.84 -18.18
CA ARG A 119 9.52 3.69 -18.71
C ARG A 119 10.06 3.42 -20.12
N PRO A 120 10.58 2.21 -20.42
CA PRO A 120 10.93 1.90 -21.80
C PRO A 120 9.70 2.20 -22.67
N PRO A 121 9.86 2.91 -23.80
CA PRO A 121 8.74 3.22 -24.67
C PRO A 121 7.97 1.93 -24.96
N PRO A 122 6.62 1.98 -25.04
CA PRO A 122 5.85 0.79 -25.38
C PRO A 122 6.48 0.18 -26.62
N GLU A 123 6.91 -1.08 -26.49
CA GLU A 123 7.45 -1.85 -27.59
C GLU A 123 6.47 -1.72 -28.76
N PRO A 124 6.92 -1.24 -29.95
CA PRO A 124 6.03 -1.16 -31.09
C PRO A 124 5.50 -2.57 -31.31
N ALA A 125 4.17 -2.72 -31.24
CA ALA A 125 3.50 -3.97 -31.57
C ALA A 125 4.13 -4.52 -32.86
N PRO A 126 4.39 -5.84 -32.95
CA PRO A 126 5.00 -6.42 -34.13
C PRO A 126 4.21 -5.97 -35.36
N ALA A 127 4.88 -5.24 -36.25
CA ALA A 127 4.29 -4.79 -37.49
C ALA A 127 3.74 -6.01 -38.24
N PRO A 128 2.53 -5.95 -38.80
CA PRO A 128 2.01 -7.05 -39.61
C PRO A 128 2.96 -7.28 -40.79
N ALA A 129 3.42 -8.51 -40.94
CA ALA A 129 4.32 -8.92 -42.02
C ALA A 129 3.70 -8.61 -43.40
N PRO A 130 4.52 -8.25 -44.41
CA PRO A 130 4.03 -7.91 -45.74
C PRO A 130 3.39 -9.13 -46.42
N ALA A 131 2.17 -8.94 -46.94
CA ALA A 131 1.45 -9.91 -47.73
C ALA A 131 2.26 -10.28 -48.99
N GLN A 132 2.65 -11.54 -49.12
CA GLN A 132 3.08 -12.14 -50.38
C GLN A 132 1.90 -12.90 -51.00
N GLY A 133 1.62 -12.60 -52.27
CA GLY A 133 0.54 -13.19 -53.06
C GLY A 133 0.71 -14.67 -53.39
N PRO A 134 -0.29 -15.31 -54.02
CA PRO A 134 -0.52 -16.74 -53.93
C PRO A 134 0.31 -17.53 -54.96
N ALA A 135 0.94 -18.61 -54.50
CA ALA A 135 1.49 -19.65 -55.38
C ALA A 135 0.78 -20.98 -55.10
N ALA A 136 0.40 -21.63 -56.21
CA ALA A 136 -0.55 -22.72 -56.34
C ALA A 136 -0.23 -24.00 -55.55
N VAL A 137 -1.28 -24.65 -55.03
CA VAL A 137 -1.24 -26.07 -54.63
C VAL A 137 -2.54 -26.75 -55.08
N SER A 138 -2.37 -27.90 -55.73
CA SER A 138 -3.34 -28.69 -56.49
C SER A 138 -4.51 -29.32 -55.71
N LEU A 139 -5.65 -29.51 -56.40
CA LEU A 139 -6.82 -30.38 -56.08
C LEU A 139 -6.43 -31.87 -55.94
N PRO A 140 -7.19 -32.78 -55.27
CA PRO A 140 -8.64 -33.10 -55.49
C PRO A 140 -9.42 -33.63 -54.23
N PRO A 141 -10.58 -34.36 -54.31
CA PRO A 141 -11.95 -33.96 -54.73
C PRO A 141 -13.09 -34.23 -53.68
N SER A 142 -14.24 -33.54 -53.86
CA SER A 142 -15.69 -33.81 -53.52
C SER A 142 -16.10 -34.34 -52.12
N VAL A 143 -17.24 -34.04 -51.46
CA VAL A 143 -18.67 -33.78 -51.80
C VAL A 143 -19.38 -33.10 -50.55
N PRO A 144 -20.71 -32.83 -50.44
CA PRO A 144 -21.31 -31.48 -50.55
C PRO A 144 -22.19 -30.96 -49.36
N THR A 145 -22.71 -29.73 -49.55
CA THR A 145 -23.95 -29.05 -49.03
C THR A 145 -24.02 -28.46 -47.60
N PRO A 146 -24.97 -27.53 -47.29
CA PRO A 146 -25.38 -26.32 -48.05
C PRO A 146 -25.56 -25.03 -47.19
N VAL A 147 -25.32 -23.87 -47.83
CA VAL A 147 -26.10 -22.60 -47.83
C VAL A 147 -26.59 -21.98 -46.50
N ALA A 148 -26.12 -20.75 -46.20
CA ALA A 148 -26.97 -19.58 -45.86
C ALA A 148 -26.19 -18.24 -45.94
N PRO A 149 -26.86 -17.10 -46.26
CA PRO A 149 -26.25 -15.88 -46.83
C PRO A 149 -25.95 -14.73 -45.83
N PRO A 150 -25.36 -13.59 -46.30
CA PRO A 150 -24.57 -12.63 -45.52
C PRO A 150 -25.29 -11.29 -45.22
N VAL A 151 -24.53 -10.33 -44.64
CA VAL A 151 -24.63 -8.83 -44.61
C VAL A 151 -24.90 -8.18 -43.24
N PRO A 152 -24.54 -6.88 -43.02
CA PRO A 152 -23.32 -6.13 -43.36
C PRO A 152 -22.78 -5.25 -42.19
N ALA A 153 -21.61 -4.63 -42.39
CA ALA A 153 -21.01 -3.56 -41.55
C ALA A 153 -21.80 -2.22 -41.65
N PRO A 154 -21.51 -1.13 -40.87
CA PRO A 154 -20.26 -0.35 -41.06
C PRO A 154 -19.68 0.48 -39.86
N ALA A 155 -18.44 0.92 -40.09
CA ALA A 155 -17.81 2.23 -39.81
C ALA A 155 -17.53 2.75 -38.37
N SER A 156 -16.25 2.63 -37.99
CA SER A 156 -15.27 3.70 -37.66
C SER A 156 -15.74 5.06 -37.10
N SER A 157 -15.15 5.49 -35.97
CA SER A 157 -14.32 6.72 -35.87
C SER A 157 -13.74 6.96 -34.45
N MET A 158 -12.44 7.25 -34.41
CA MET A 158 -11.65 7.82 -33.28
C MET A 158 -11.74 9.38 -33.33
N PRO A 159 -10.98 10.16 -32.52
CA PRO A 159 -10.71 10.14 -31.07
C PRO A 159 -10.90 11.55 -30.44
N THR A 160 -10.64 11.74 -29.15
CA THR A 160 -10.12 13.03 -28.64
C THR A 160 -9.30 12.86 -27.38
N ALA A 161 -8.26 13.69 -27.30
CA ALA A 161 -7.16 13.60 -26.38
C ALA A 161 -7.36 14.41 -25.09
N ALA A 162 -6.46 14.12 -24.16
CA ALA A 162 -5.74 15.06 -23.31
C ALA A 162 -6.15 15.20 -21.83
N ALA A 163 -5.10 14.95 -21.03
CA ALA A 163 -4.62 15.73 -19.91
C ALA A 163 -5.26 15.52 -18.53
N GLY A 164 -4.37 15.38 -17.55
CA GLY A 164 -4.68 15.55 -16.14
C GLY A 164 -3.95 14.54 -15.27
N GLY A 165 -2.71 14.86 -14.91
CA GLY A 165 -1.88 14.02 -14.08
C GLY A 165 -2.46 13.78 -12.68
N ALA A 166 -2.27 12.56 -12.19
CA ALA A 166 -2.06 12.30 -10.79
C ALA A 166 -1.11 11.10 -10.69
N SER A 167 0.13 11.38 -10.34
CA SER A 167 1.14 10.38 -10.00
C SER A 167 0.71 9.66 -8.73
N SER A 168 -0.13 8.64 -8.88
CA SER A 168 -0.48 7.74 -7.81
C SER A 168 0.59 6.65 -7.73
N MET A 169 1.47 6.74 -6.72
CA MET A 169 2.19 5.56 -6.21
C MET A 169 1.19 4.41 -6.06
N PRO A 170 1.56 3.14 -6.29
CA PRO A 170 0.70 2.05 -5.84
C PRO A 170 0.68 2.10 -4.31
N PRO A 171 -0.48 2.35 -3.66
CA PRO A 171 -0.58 2.20 -2.22
C PRO A 171 -0.23 0.75 -1.89
N MET A 172 0.44 0.51 -0.76
CA MET A 172 0.57 -0.87 -0.27
C MET A 172 -0.82 -1.43 -0.10
N GLN A 173 -1.23 -2.27 -1.05
CA GLN A 173 -2.58 -2.78 -1.11
C GLN A 173 -2.76 -3.72 0.07
N PHE A 174 -3.53 -3.25 1.05
CA PHE A 174 -4.03 -4.10 2.12
C PHE A 174 -5.13 -5.00 1.52
N ILE A 175 -4.73 -6.14 0.99
CA ILE A 175 -5.66 -7.18 0.55
C ILE A 175 -6.10 -7.93 1.82
N GLY A 176 -7.29 -7.60 2.33
CA GLY A 176 -7.92 -8.38 3.38
C GLY A 176 -8.17 -9.81 2.89
N PRO A 177 -7.93 -10.85 3.71
CA PRO A 177 -8.23 -12.22 3.31
C PRO A 177 -9.76 -12.42 3.19
N PRO A 178 -10.27 -13.00 2.09
CA PRO A 178 -11.66 -13.46 2.04
C PRO A 178 -11.79 -14.69 2.93
N GLY A 179 -12.86 -14.71 3.74
CA GLY A 179 -13.15 -15.81 4.66
C GLY A 179 -13.54 -17.13 3.96
N THR A 180 -13.69 -18.15 4.82
CA THR A 180 -14.28 -19.49 4.62
C THR A 180 -13.42 -20.59 3.99
N ASN A 181 -12.80 -21.43 4.84
CA ASN A 181 -13.19 -22.82 5.12
C ASN A 181 -11.99 -23.62 5.68
N MET A 182 -11.92 -23.78 7.00
CA MET A 182 -11.01 -24.76 7.63
C MET A 182 -11.66 -26.14 7.64
N PRO A 183 -11.07 -27.17 7.00
CA PRO A 183 -11.50 -28.54 7.25
C PRO A 183 -11.10 -28.94 8.67
N LYS A 184 -12.10 -29.50 9.36
CA LYS A 184 -12.07 -30.00 10.72
C LYS A 184 -11.20 -31.26 10.78
N THR A 185 -10.06 -31.17 11.46
CA THR A 185 -9.30 -32.36 11.88
C THR A 185 -9.22 -32.34 13.40
N ASP A 186 -10.09 -33.13 14.02
CA ASP A 186 -10.10 -33.39 15.45
C ASP A 186 -9.32 -34.67 15.77
N MET A 187 -8.65 -34.66 16.93
CA MET A 187 -8.12 -35.77 17.73
C MET A 187 -6.84 -36.49 17.19
N ARG A 188 -5.84 -36.89 17.99
CA ARG A 188 -5.84 -37.30 19.41
C ARG A 188 -4.39 -37.40 19.97
N ASN A 189 -4.20 -36.94 21.21
CA ASN A 189 -3.35 -37.51 22.27
C ASN A 189 -1.82 -37.62 22.10
N ALA A 190 -1.06 -36.91 22.94
CA ALA A 190 0.18 -37.41 23.55
C ALA A 190 0.50 -36.65 24.86
N MET A 191 -0.27 -36.95 25.92
CA MET A 191 0.20 -36.76 27.28
C MET A 191 1.35 -37.75 27.52
N GLY A 192 2.58 -37.28 27.77
CA GLY A 192 3.73 -38.18 27.91
C GLY A 192 4.94 -37.55 28.60
N ASN A 193 4.93 -37.59 29.93
CA ASN A 193 6.08 -37.62 30.84
C ASN A 193 7.07 -36.44 30.91
N ARG A 194 6.75 -35.57 31.87
CA ARG A 194 7.73 -34.97 32.79
C ARG A 194 8.43 -36.10 33.59
N LYS A 195 9.74 -36.32 33.43
CA LYS A 195 10.56 -36.85 34.54
C LYS A 195 12.04 -36.46 34.45
N ARG A 196 12.42 -35.71 35.48
CA ARG A 196 13.73 -35.35 36.03
C ARG A 196 14.76 -36.51 36.07
N LYS A 197 16.03 -36.21 35.76
CA LYS A 197 17.25 -36.86 36.30
C LYS A 197 18.47 -36.01 35.85
N MET A 198 19.05 -35.10 36.62
CA MET A 198 20.03 -35.27 37.73
C MET A 198 20.65 -36.66 37.86
N GLY A 199 21.94 -36.77 37.56
CA GLY A 199 22.77 -37.96 37.71
C GLY A 199 23.99 -37.85 36.82
#